data_AF-R7TPN7-F1
#
_entry.id   AF-R7TPN7-F1
#
_cell.length_a   1.000
_cell.length_b   1.000
_cell.length_c   1.000
_cell.angle_alpha   90.00
_cell.angle_beta   90.00
_cell.angle_gamma   90.00
#
_symmetry.space_group_name_H-M   'P 1'
#
loop_
_entity.id
_entity.type
_entity.pdbx_description
1 polymer ?
#
loop_
_entity_poly.entity_id
_entity_poly.type
_entity_poly.pdbx_seq_one_letter_code
_entity_poly.pdbx_strand_id
1 'polypeptide(L)'
;NRIQWASPTEFLLTCIGYSVGLGNVWRFPYLCYKNGGGAFLIPYVIMIICIGMPLLFMEYSFGQYFGVGSLSIFKKVCPMFQG
;
A
#
# COMPACT_ATOMS: atom_id res chain seq x y z
N ASN A 1 8.44 20.53 14.49
CA ASN A 1 7.50 20.72 13.37
C ASN A 1 7.87 19.81 12.23
N ARG A 2 6.91 19.01 11.75
CA ARG A 2 7.10 18.20 10.53
C ARG A 2 6.61 18.99 9.33
N ILE A 3 7.25 18.76 8.19
CA ILE A 3 6.82 19.33 6.91
C ILE A 3 5.47 18.69 6.57
N GLN A 4 4.46 19.52 6.31
CA GLN A 4 3.14 19.09 5.86
C GLN A 4 3.08 19.16 4.34
N TRP A 5 2.27 18.31 3.74
CA TRP A 5 1.97 18.36 2.31
C TRP A 5 1.30 19.68 1.96
N ALA A 6 1.67 20.27 0.82
CA ALA A 6 1.09 21.54 0.37
C ALA A 6 -0.36 21.37 -0.09
N SER A 7 -0.70 20.19 -0.64
CA SER A 7 -2.06 19.84 -1.06
C SER A 7 -2.37 18.36 -0.81
N PRO A 8 -3.62 18.00 -0.44
CA PRO A 8 -4.05 16.60 -0.38
C PRO A 8 -3.96 15.88 -1.74
N THR A 9 -4.06 16.62 -2.85
CA THR A 9 -3.92 16.05 -4.20
C THR A 9 -2.48 15.65 -4.51
N GLU A 10 -1.49 16.40 -4.04
CA GLU A 10 -0.07 16.08 -4.16
C GLU A 10 0.28 14.82 -3.36
N PHE A 11 -0.28 14.69 -2.15
CA PHE A 11 -0.17 13.48 -1.35
C PHE A 11 -0.76 12.27 -2.08
N LEU A 12 -1.99 12.38 -2.60
CA LEU A 12 -2.64 11.29 -3.34
C LEU A 12 -1.83 10.88 -4.58
N LEU A 13 -1.34 11.85 -5.35
CA LEU A 13 -0.55 11.57 -6.56
C LEU A 13 0.76 10.87 -6.21
N THR A 14 1.40 11.27 -5.11
CA THR A 14 2.62 10.60 -4.60
C THR A 14 2.34 9.15 -4.20
N CYS A 15 1.21 8.89 -3.53
CA CYS A 15 0.79 7.54 -3.18
C CYS A 15 0.51 6.69 -4.43
N ILE A 16 -0.18 7.22 -5.43
CA ILE A 16 -0.44 6.53 -6.69
C ILE A 16 0.88 6.22 -7.42
N GLY A 17 1.78 7.19 -7.48
CA GLY A 17 3.11 7.00 -8.08
C GLY A 17 3.95 5.94 -7.37
N TYR A 18 3.81 5.82 -6.05
CA TYR A 18 4.43 4.74 -5.28
C TYR A 18 3.81 3.37 -5.57
N SER A 19 2.48 3.30 -5.69
CA SER A 19 1.76 2.04 -5.92
C SER A 19 1.90 1.50 -7.36
N VAL A 20 2.13 2.37 -8.35
CA VAL A 20 2.31 1.98 -9.76
C VAL A 20 3.79 1.76 -10.05
N GLY A 21 4.20 0.50 -10.15
CA GLY A 21 5.58 0.11 -10.49
C GLY A 21 5.68 -0.82 -11.69
N LEU A 22 6.92 -1.19 -12.05
CA LEU A 22 7.21 -2.11 -13.16
C LEU A 22 6.51 -3.48 -13.03
N GLY A 23 6.25 -3.92 -11.80
CA GLY A 23 5.46 -5.13 -11.53
C GLY A 23 4.05 -5.07 -12.12
N ASN A 24 3.40 -3.90 -12.13
CA ASN A 24 2.06 -3.78 -12.71
C ASN A 24 2.10 -3.86 -14.25
N VAL A 25 3.23 -3.50 -14.87
CA VAL A 25 3.38 -3.47 -16.33
C VAL A 25 3.70 -4.84 -16.91
N TRP A 26 4.59 -5.62 -16.29
CA TRP A 26 5.02 -6.92 -16.84
C TRP A 26 4.53 -8.14 -16.05
N ARG A 27 4.43 -8.04 -14.71
CA ARG A 27 4.17 -9.21 -13.85
C ARG A 27 2.68 -9.50 -13.79
N PHE A 28 1.87 -8.45 -13.72
CA PHE A 28 0.42 -8.58 -13.78
C PHE A 28 -0.07 -9.28 -15.06
N PRO A 29 0.28 -8.82 -16.29
CA PRO A 29 -0.18 -9.51 -17.50
C PRO A 29 0.37 -10.93 -17.62
N TYR A 30 1.61 -11.17 -17.19
CA TYR A 30 2.19 -12.52 -17.16
C TYR A 30 1.41 -13.47 -16.23
N LEU A 31 1.06 -13.03 -15.02
CA LEU A 31 0.24 -13.83 -14.09
C LEU A 31 -1.18 -14.04 -14.62
N CYS A 32 -1.80 -13.02 -15.20
CA CYS A 32 -3.12 -13.15 -15.81
C CYS A 32 -3.09 -14.22 -16.90
N TYR A 33 -2.13 -14.15 -17.83
CA TYR A 33 -2.02 -15.13 -18.91
C TYR A 33 -1.81 -16.56 -18.40
N LYS A 34 -0.94 -16.76 -17.41
CA LYS A 34 -0.63 -18.09 -16.86
C LYS A 34 -1.80 -18.70 -16.07
N ASN A 35 -2.59 -17.87 -15.37
CA ASN A 35 -3.60 -18.33 -14.42
C ASN A 35 -5.05 -18.26 -14.98
N GLY A 36 -5.23 -18.51 -16.28
CA GLY A 36 -6.56 -18.55 -16.90
C GLY A 36 -7.05 -17.24 -17.51
N GLY A 37 -6.13 -16.34 -17.88
CA GLY A 37 -6.43 -15.09 -18.59
C GLY A 37 -7.32 -14.16 -17.78
N GLY A 38 -8.47 -13.79 -18.36
CA GLY A 38 -9.44 -12.90 -17.72
C GLY A 38 -10.09 -13.47 -16.45
N ALA A 39 -10.14 -14.81 -16.28
CA ALA A 39 -10.72 -15.43 -15.09
C ALA A 39 -9.91 -15.13 -13.82
N PHE A 40 -8.61 -14.85 -13.96
CA PHE A 40 -7.73 -14.46 -12.85
C PHE A 40 -8.15 -13.13 -12.19
N LEU A 41 -8.90 -12.27 -12.90
CA LEU A 41 -9.36 -10.99 -12.37
C LEU A 41 -10.33 -11.17 -11.18
N ILE A 42 -11.13 -12.24 -11.16
CA ILE A 42 -12.10 -12.50 -10.09
C ILE A 42 -11.40 -12.69 -8.73
N PRO A 43 -10.50 -13.68 -8.54
CA PRO A 43 -9.78 -13.83 -7.29
C PRO A 43 -8.84 -12.65 -7.02
N TYR A 44 -8.30 -12.00 -8.05
CA TYR A 44 -7.45 -10.81 -7.88
C TYR A 44 -8.20 -9.64 -7.22
N VAL A 45 -9.40 -9.32 -7.70
CA VAL A 45 -10.24 -8.24 -7.14
C VAL A 45 -10.67 -8.60 -5.71
N ILE A 46 -11.06 -9.86 -5.46
CA ILE A 46 -11.43 -10.31 -4.11
C ILE A 46 -10.26 -10.14 -3.14
N MET A 47 -9.05 -10.57 -3.52
CA MET A 47 -7.86 -10.42 -2.69
C MET A 47 -7.48 -8.96 -2.45
N ILE A 48 -7.66 -8.08 -3.45
CA ILE A 48 -7.46 -6.64 -3.26
C ILE A 48 -8.46 -6.08 -2.26
N ILE A 49 -9.74 -6.41 -2.35
CA ILE A 49 -10.75 -5.86 -1.45
C ILE A 49 -10.60 -6.42 -0.03
N CYS A 50 -10.32 -7.73 0.11
CA CYS A 50 -10.23 -8.38 1.41
C CYS A 50 -8.90 -8.14 2.14
N ILE A 51 -7.80 -7.96 1.40
CA ILE A 51 -6.45 -7.89 1.99
C ILE A 51 -5.75 -6.58 1.58
N GLY A 52 -5.77 -6.24 0.29
CA GLY A 52 -5.11 -5.03 -0.22
C GLY A 52 -5.62 -3.74 0.41
N MET A 53 -6.93 -3.48 0.32
CA MET A 53 -7.55 -2.26 0.86
C MET A 53 -7.43 -2.16 2.39
N PRO A 54 -7.70 -3.22 3.19
CA PRO A 54 -7.57 -3.13 4.64
C PRO A 54 -6.14 -2.89 5.11
N LEU A 55 -5.15 -3.54 4.50
CA LEU A 55 -3.74 -3.32 4.84
C LEU A 55 -3.28 -1.90 4.50
N LEU A 56 -3.64 -1.41 3.31
CA LEU A 56 -3.31 -0.06 2.88
C LEU A 56 -4.00 1.00 3.75
N PHE A 57 -5.26 0.78 4.12
CA PHE A 57 -5.97 1.66 5.07
C PHE A 57 -5.32 1.65 6.45
N MET A 58 -4.91 0.49 6.94
CA MET A 58 -4.22 0.34 8.22
C MET A 58 -2.89 1.10 8.21
N GLU A 59 -2.07 0.93 7.17
CA GLU A 59 -0.79 1.60 7.04
C GLU A 59 -0.93 3.13 7.00
N TYR A 60 -1.87 3.65 6.20
CA TYR A 60 -2.11 5.09 6.14
C TYR A 60 -2.67 5.65 7.45
N SER A 61 -3.61 4.96 8.08
CA SER A 61 -4.16 5.39 9.38
C SER A 61 -3.07 5.44 10.46
N PHE A 62 -2.21 4.42 10.51
CA PHE A 62 -1.07 4.40 11.44
C PHE A 62 -0.07 5.53 11.14
N GLY A 63 0.30 5.72 9.88
CA GLY A 63 1.23 6.78 9.47
C GLY A 63 0.72 8.18 9.79
N GLN A 64 -0.57 8.43 9.57
CA GLN A 64 -1.22 9.70 9.88
C GLN A 64 -1.38 9.92 11.39
N TYR A 65 -1.78 8.90 12.15
CA TYR A 65 -2.02 9.01 13.59
C TYR A 65 -0.72 9.19 14.39
N PHE A 66 0.27 8.33 14.19
CA PHE A 66 1.50 8.38 14.99
C PHE A 66 2.44 9.49 14.57
N GLY A 67 2.40 9.83 13.29
CA GLY A 67 3.21 10.90 12.75
C GLY A 67 4.70 10.75 13.05
N VAL A 68 5.22 9.53 12.98
CA VAL A 68 6.66 9.23 13.09
C VAL A 68 7.04 8.23 12.00
N GLY A 69 8.33 8.13 11.67
CA GLY A 69 8.79 7.15 10.68
C GLY A 69 8.53 5.70 11.12
N SER A 70 8.45 4.77 10.17
CA SER A 70 7.99 3.39 10.38
C SER A 70 8.70 2.66 11.54
N LEU A 71 10.03 2.80 11.65
CA LEU A 71 10.81 2.22 12.76
C LEU A 71 10.45 2.81 14.15
N SER A 72 10.14 4.10 14.18
CA SER A 72 9.72 4.80 15.39
C SER A 72 8.26 4.53 15.76
N ILE A 73 7.43 4.07 14.82
CA ILE A 73 6.06 3.60 15.10
C ILE A 73 6.14 2.30 15.90
N PHE A 74 6.95 1.34 15.47
CA PHE A 74 7.11 0.07 16.18
C PHE A 74 7.63 0.26 17.61
N LYS A 75 8.57 1.20 17.83
CA LYS A 75 8.99 1.63 19.18
C LYS A 75 7.82 2.05 20.10
N LYS A 76 6.81 2.73 19.55
CA LYS A 76 5.68 3.28 20.31
C LYS A 76 4.52 2.30 20.47
N VAL A 77 4.28 1.44 19.47
CA VAL A 77 3.15 0.50 19.47
C VAL A 77 3.52 -0.83 20.12
N CYS A 78 4.66 -1.41 19.74
CA CYS A 78 5.11 -2.68 20.27
C CYS A 78 6.64 -2.80 20.11
N PRO A 79 7.42 -2.46 21.15
CA PRO A 79 8.88 -2.44 21.08
C PRO A 79 9.50 -3.82 20.81
N MET A 80 8.73 -4.90 20.94
CA MET A 80 9.13 -6.26 20.56
C MET A 80 9.32 -6.43 19.04
N PHE A 81 8.62 -5.66 18.20
CA PHE A 81 8.68 -5.73 16.74
C PHE A 81 9.62 -4.69 16.11
N GLN A 82 10.64 -4.24 16.84
CA GLN A 82 11.59 -3.21 16.39
C GLN A 82 12.68 -3.69 15.40
N GLY A 83 12.60 -4.94 14.94
CA GLY A 83 13.61 -5.61 14.11
C GLY A 83 13.68 -5.11 12.68
#